data_AF-A0A2V8S611-F1
#
_entry.id   AF-A0A2V8S611-F1
#
_cell.length_a   1.000
_cell.length_b   1.000
_cell.length_c   1.000
_cell.angle_alpha   90.00
_cell.angle_beta   90.00
_cell.angle_gamma   90.00
#
_symmetry.space_group_name_H-M   'P 1'
#
loop_
_entity.id
_entity.type
_entity.pdbx_description
1 polymer ?
#
loop_
_entity_poly.entity_id
_entity_poly.type
_entity_poly.pdbx_seq_one_letter_code
_entity_poly.pdbx_strand_id
1 'polypeptide(L)'
;MLGDWQLNGIASFFGGVPLNVTSGANTLGLAAGSSTQRPNLVQGVPIYLHTGDRTQYLNPAAFSLPGSGITGPNLVPLNGSLGRGVIRAPGIKNIDFSIAKNWQVRERFGIQFRA
;
A
#
# COMPACT_ATOMS: atom_id res chain seq x y z
N MET A 1 -18.53 -16.49 -35.67
CA MET A 1 -19.35 -15.99 -34.54
C MET A 1 -19.39 -17.10 -33.50
N LEU A 2 -18.88 -16.87 -32.28
CA LEU A 2 -18.60 -17.90 -31.26
C LEU A 2 -19.86 -18.48 -30.59
N GLY A 3 -20.82 -18.95 -31.38
CA GLY A 3 -22.01 -19.68 -30.91
C GLY A 3 -22.65 -19.06 -29.68
N ASP A 4 -22.98 -17.77 -29.70
CA ASP A 4 -23.71 -17.06 -28.63
C ASP A 4 -23.04 -17.03 -27.24
N TRP A 5 -21.75 -17.33 -27.17
CA TRP A 5 -20.93 -17.10 -25.97
C TRP A 5 -20.50 -15.64 -25.90
N GLN A 6 -20.67 -15.03 -24.72
CA GLN A 6 -20.19 -13.70 -24.38
C GLN A 6 -19.21 -13.81 -23.20
N LEU A 7 -18.04 -13.21 -23.36
CA LEU A 7 -17.03 -13.07 -22.32
C LEU A 7 -16.91 -11.59 -21.97
N ASN A 8 -16.97 -11.26 -20.68
CA ASN A 8 -16.65 -9.92 -20.18
C ASN A 8 -15.54 -10.02 -19.14
N GLY A 9 -14.64 -9.05 -19.12
CA GLY A 9 -13.58 -8.96 -18.13
C GLY A 9 -13.32 -7.51 -17.75
N ILE A 10 -13.06 -7.27 -16.47
CA ILE A 10 -12.67 -5.97 -15.92
C ILE A 10 -11.39 -6.17 -15.12
N ALA A 11 -10.37 -5.37 -15.44
CA ALA A 11 -9.12 -5.36 -14.70
C ALA A 11 -8.89 -3.97 -14.11
N SER A 12 -8.64 -3.93 -12.80
CA SER A 12 -8.42 -2.70 -12.04
C SER A 12 -7.04 -2.73 -11.37
N PHE A 13 -6.21 -1.73 -11.65
CA PHE A 13 -4.87 -1.58 -11.08
C PHE A 13 -4.73 -0.21 -10.43
N PHE A 14 -4.56 -0.20 -9.11
CA PHE A 14 -4.35 1.01 -8.34
C PHE A 14 -2.97 0.98 -7.67
N GLY A 15 -2.22 2.06 -7.84
CA GLY A 15 -0.96 2.26 -7.15
C GLY A 15 -1.17 2.47 -5.65
N GLY A 16 -0.09 2.25 -4.89
CA GLY A 16 -0.05 2.54 -3.46
C GLY A 16 -0.19 4.02 -3.14
N VAL A 17 -1.07 4.35 -2.19
CA VAL A 17 -1.18 5.71 -1.65
C VAL A 17 0.03 6.04 -0.76
N PRO A 18 0.48 7.30 -0.71
CA PRO A 18 1.55 7.71 0.19
C PRO A 18 1.15 7.51 1.66
N LEU A 19 2.07 6.98 2.46
CA LEU A 19 1.93 6.82 3.91
C LEU A 19 2.98 7.66 4.62
N ASN A 20 2.59 8.24 5.76
CA ASN A 20 3.50 8.89 6.67
C ASN A 20 3.71 8.01 7.89
N VAL A 21 4.96 7.58 8.11
CA VAL A 21 5.34 6.85 9.31
C VAL A 21 5.77 7.86 10.37
N THR A 22 5.22 7.72 11.57
CA THR A 22 5.53 8.53 12.74
C THR A 22 6.21 7.67 13.77
N SER A 23 7.10 8.28 14.55
CA SER A 23 7.86 7.61 15.61
C SER A 23 7.03 7.37 16.87
N GLY A 24 5.89 8.06 17.03
CA GLY A 24 5.08 8.00 18.25
C GLY A 24 5.77 8.54 19.50
N ALA A 25 6.98 9.09 19.37
CA ALA A 25 7.77 9.66 20.44
C ALA A 25 7.79 11.19 20.31
N ASN A 26 7.87 11.90 21.44
CA ASN A 26 8.09 13.35 21.46
C ASN A 26 9.50 13.66 21.96
N THR A 27 10.52 13.29 21.18
CA THR A 27 11.91 13.56 21.59
C THR A 27 12.29 15.04 21.43
N LEU A 28 11.40 15.85 20.86
CA LEU A 28 11.55 17.30 20.64
C LEU A 28 10.88 18.18 21.68
N GLY A 29 10.09 17.61 22.60
CA GLY A 29 9.35 18.39 23.59
C GLY A 29 8.34 19.38 22.99
N LEU A 30 7.92 19.17 21.73
CA LEU A 30 6.96 20.05 21.07
C LEU A 30 5.56 19.86 21.66
N ALA A 31 4.80 20.95 21.77
CA ALA A 31 3.42 20.91 22.28
C ALA A 31 2.48 20.04 21.42
N ALA A 32 2.81 19.82 20.14
CA ALA A 32 2.13 18.90 19.22
C ALA A 32 2.67 17.45 19.30
N GLY A 33 3.25 17.08 20.45
CA GLY A 33 4.14 15.95 20.65
C GLY A 33 3.64 14.59 20.20
N SER A 34 4.56 13.76 19.71
CA SER A 34 4.45 12.37 19.24
C SER A 34 3.86 12.11 17.85
N SER A 35 2.85 12.87 17.43
CA SER A 35 2.09 12.55 16.20
C SER A 35 2.73 13.05 14.90
N THR A 36 3.74 13.92 14.98
CA THR A 36 4.36 14.56 13.81
C THR A 36 5.82 14.19 13.60
N GLN A 37 6.48 13.62 14.62
CA GLN A 37 7.89 13.31 14.55
C GLN A 37 8.14 12.04 13.75
N ARG A 38 9.01 12.11 12.76
CA ARG A 38 9.33 10.97 11.87
C ARG A 38 10.51 10.17 12.42
N PRO A 39 10.56 8.85 12.12
CA PRO A 39 11.73 8.05 12.44
C PRO A 39 12.92 8.39 11.55
N ASN A 40 14.10 7.95 11.96
CA ASN A 40 15.26 7.84 11.08
C ASN A 40 15.14 6.62 10.16
N LEU A 41 15.61 6.75 8.93
CA LEU A 41 15.83 5.63 8.02
C LEU A 41 17.21 5.02 8.26
N VAL A 42 17.25 3.71 8.56
CA VAL A 42 18.50 2.97 8.70
C VAL A 42 19.04 2.62 7.31
N GLN A 43 20.21 3.16 6.97
CA GLN A 43 20.83 2.93 5.66
C GLN A 43 21.21 1.45 5.49
N GLY A 44 20.97 0.91 4.30
CA GLY A 44 21.25 -0.49 3.96
C GLY A 44 20.21 -1.50 4.44
N VAL A 45 19.17 -1.09 5.18
CA VAL A 45 18.06 -1.96 5.58
C VAL A 45 16.86 -1.74 4.66
N PRO A 46 16.28 -2.80 4.07
CA PRO A 46 15.13 -2.64 3.18
C PRO A 46 13.90 -2.13 3.94
N ILE A 47 13.25 -1.10 3.40
CA ILE A 47 12.03 -0.49 3.96
C ILE A 47 10.85 -1.46 3.91
N TYR A 48 10.74 -2.22 2.81
CA TYR A 48 9.62 -3.12 2.59
C TYR A 48 10.02 -4.56 2.89
N LEU A 49 9.11 -5.28 3.53
CA LEU A 49 9.20 -6.72 3.71
C LEU A 49 8.59 -7.43 2.51
N HIS A 50 9.20 -8.56 2.13
CA HIS A 50 8.67 -9.49 1.15
C HIS A 50 8.20 -10.75 1.88
N THR A 51 7.14 -10.61 2.66
CA THR A 51 6.50 -11.70 3.41
C THR A 51 5.26 -12.19 2.66
N GLY A 52 4.76 -13.38 3.03
CA GLY A 52 3.47 -13.86 2.56
C GLY A 52 2.28 -13.08 3.15
N ASP A 53 2.50 -12.35 4.25
CA ASP A 53 1.49 -11.57 4.93
C ASP A 53 1.42 -10.14 4.36
N ARG A 54 0.35 -9.87 3.59
CA ARG A 54 0.12 -8.55 2.98
C ARG A 54 -0.15 -7.44 3.99
N THR A 55 -0.40 -7.77 5.26
CA THR A 55 -0.55 -6.78 6.33
C THR A 55 0.80 -6.33 6.89
N GLN A 56 1.87 -7.13 6.71
CA GLN A 56 3.21 -6.87 7.22
C GLN A 56 4.18 -6.54 6.09
N TYR A 57 3.99 -5.37 5.47
CA TYR A 57 4.80 -4.92 4.32
C TYR A 57 5.90 -3.91 4.68
N LEU A 58 5.93 -3.37 5.90
CA LEU A 58 7.00 -2.48 6.37
C LEU A 58 7.94 -3.24 7.31
N ASN A 59 9.25 -3.04 7.12
CA ASN A 59 10.29 -3.60 7.96
C ASN A 59 10.54 -2.70 9.17
N PRO A 60 10.22 -3.12 10.41
CA PRO A 60 10.48 -2.30 11.59
C PRO A 60 11.97 -1.98 11.75
N ALA A 61 12.88 -2.86 11.34
CA ALA A 61 14.33 -2.66 11.44
C ALA A 61 14.85 -1.55 10.52
N ALA A 62 14.07 -1.11 9.52
CA ALA A 62 14.43 0.02 8.68
C ALA A 62 14.21 1.38 9.37
N PHE A 63 13.56 1.38 10.53
CA PHE A 63 13.19 2.59 11.27
C PHE A 63 13.83 2.60 12.65
N SER A 64 14.42 3.73 13.02
CA SER A 64 14.90 3.95 14.38
C SER A 64 14.37 5.26 14.95
N LEU A 65 14.23 5.32 16.27
CA LEU A 65 13.82 6.54 16.94
C LEU A 65 14.90 7.63 16.73
N PRO A 66 14.51 8.86 16.41
CA PRO A 66 15.45 9.97 16.40
C PRO A 66 15.96 10.22 17.83
N GLY A 67 17.28 10.44 17.96
CA GLY A 67 17.91 10.73 19.25
C GLY A 67 17.30 11.98 19.90
N SER A 68 17.30 12.06 21.24
CA SER A 68 16.68 13.17 21.98
C SER A 68 17.56 14.42 22.15
N GLY A 69 18.58 14.60 21.30
CA GLY A 69 19.48 15.74 21.43
C GLY A 69 20.56 15.81 20.36
N ILE A 70 21.07 17.03 20.16
CA ILE A 70 22.30 17.31 19.42
C ILE A 70 23.45 16.99 20.38
N THR A 71 23.99 15.78 20.37
CA THR A 71 25.21 15.47 21.12
C THR A 71 26.33 15.07 20.17
N GLY A 72 27.00 16.08 19.61
CA GLY A 72 28.27 15.94 18.87
C GLY A 72 28.30 16.63 17.50
N PRO A 73 29.48 16.68 16.85
CA PRO A 73 29.68 17.37 15.56
C PRO A 73 28.91 16.77 14.37
N ASN A 74 28.18 15.67 14.59
CA ASN A 74 27.34 15.01 13.60
C ASN A 74 25.89 15.46 13.80
N LEU A 75 25.42 16.34 12.91
CA LEU A 75 24.05 16.84 12.88
C LEU A 75 23.07 15.69 12.57
N VAL A 76 22.54 15.04 13.61
CA VAL A 76 21.42 14.10 13.46
C VAL A 76 20.12 14.92 13.44
N PRO A 77 19.29 14.83 12.38
CA PRO A 77 18.03 15.54 12.32
C PRO A 77 17.15 15.14 13.50
N LEU A 78 16.86 16.12 14.35
CA LEU A 78 15.94 16.04 15.46
C LEU A 78 14.55 15.50 15.02
N ASN A 79 14.13 15.77 13.79
CA ASN A 79 12.86 15.31 13.22
C ASN A 79 12.97 14.03 12.36
N GLY A 80 14.03 13.24 12.52
CA GLY A 80 14.25 12.03 11.72
C GLY A 80 14.71 12.32 10.28
N SER A 81 15.39 11.36 9.66
CA SER A 81 15.84 11.44 8.26
C SER A 81 14.81 10.99 7.22
N LEU A 82 13.66 10.41 7.64
CA LEU A 82 12.64 9.92 6.71
C LEU A 82 11.87 11.06 6.01
N GLY A 83 11.92 11.07 4.68
CA GLY A 83 11.17 12.01 3.86
C GLY A 83 9.64 11.83 3.99
N ARG A 84 8.88 12.92 3.78
CA ARG A 84 7.41 12.89 3.83
C ARG A 84 6.86 12.13 2.62
N GLY A 85 5.92 11.20 2.84
CA GLY A 85 5.26 10.48 1.75
C GLY A 85 6.17 9.61 0.87
N VAL A 86 7.38 9.28 1.34
CA VAL A 86 8.33 8.41 0.62
C VAL A 86 7.85 6.95 0.63
N ILE A 87 7.11 6.56 1.65
CA ILE A 87 6.55 5.22 1.80
C ILE A 87 5.21 5.15 1.07
N ARG A 88 4.97 4.06 0.36
CA ARG A 88 3.69 3.78 -0.31
C ARG A 88 3.06 2.53 0.27
N ALA A 89 1.75 2.58 0.47
CA ALA A 89 0.95 1.41 0.79
C ALA A 89 1.03 0.36 -0.34
N PRO A 90 0.71 -0.92 -0.08
CA PRO A 90 0.48 -1.88 -1.14
C PRO A 90 -0.60 -1.38 -2.11
N GLY A 91 -0.36 -1.54 -3.41
CA GLY A 91 -1.37 -1.26 -4.43
C GLY A 91 -2.44 -2.35 -4.48
N ILE A 92 -3.58 -2.04 -5.11
CA ILE A 92 -4.68 -2.99 -5.31
C ILE A 92 -4.65 -3.48 -6.76
N LYS A 93 -4.79 -4.79 -6.93
CA LYS A 93 -4.94 -5.42 -8.24
C LYS A 93 -6.16 -6.32 -8.19
N ASN A 94 -7.17 -6.03 -9.01
CA ASN A 94 -8.38 -6.83 -9.10
C ASN A 94 -8.66 -7.22 -10.54
N ILE A 95 -9.11 -8.46 -10.74
CA ILE A 95 -9.52 -8.98 -12.04
C ILE A 95 -10.83 -9.70 -11.82
N ASP A 96 -11.89 -9.19 -12.44
CA ASP A 96 -13.22 -9.79 -12.46
C ASP A 96 -13.51 -10.25 -13.88
N PHE A 97 -14.06 -11.46 -14.03
CA PHE A 97 -14.49 -11.96 -15.32
C PHE A 97 -15.88 -12.56 -15.19
N SER A 98 -16.64 -12.54 -16.29
CA SER A 98 -17.89 -13.25 -16.41
C SER A 98 -18.01 -13.89 -17.77
N ILE A 99 -18.64 -15.06 -17.79
CA ILE A 99 -18.95 -15.78 -19.01
C ILE A 99 -20.46 -16.02 -19.09
N ALA A 100 -21.04 -15.73 -20.24
CA ALA A 100 -22.45 -15.93 -20.49
C ALA A 100 -22.65 -16.73 -21.78
N LYS A 101 -23.65 -17.62 -21.76
CA LYS A 101 -24.12 -18.32 -22.94
C LYS A 101 -25.58 -17.97 -23.17
N ASN A 102 -25.87 -17.43 -24.35
CA ASN A 102 -27.22 -17.11 -24.76
C ASN A 102 -27.75 -18.25 -25.64
N TRP A 103 -28.89 -18.85 -25.30
CA TRP A 103 -29.56 -19.83 -26.16
C TRP A 103 -30.89 -19.26 -26.63
N GLN A 104 -31.11 -19.25 -27.94
CA GLN A 104 -32.42 -18.96 -28.52
C GLN A 104 -33.16 -20.29 -28.74
N VAL A 105 -34.19 -20.57 -27.94
CA VAL A 105 -34.91 -21.84 -27.97
C VAL A 105 -36.00 -21.83 -29.03
N ARG A 106 -36.67 -20.68 -29.24
CA ARG A 106 -37.64 -20.38 -30.33
C ARG A 106 -37.60 -18.87 -30.57
N GLU A 107 -38.13 -18.37 -31.70
CA GLU A 107 -38.12 -16.94 -32.09
C GLU A 107 -38.59 -15.94 -31.01
N ARG A 108 -39.31 -16.42 -29.99
CA ARG A 108 -39.89 -15.64 -28.89
C ARG A 108 -39.37 -15.99 -27.48
N PHE A 109 -38.47 -16.97 -27.31
CA PHE A 109 -37.98 -17.40 -25.99
C PHE A 109 -36.45 -17.57 -25.97
N GLY A 110 -35.78 -16.85 -25.06
CA GLY A 110 -34.33 -16.93 -24.83
C GLY A 110 -33.99 -17.27 -23.38
N ILE A 111 -32.93 -18.06 -23.18
CA ILE A 111 -32.41 -18.45 -21.86
C ILE A 111 -30.94 -18.05 -21.77
N GLN A 112 -30.52 -17.52 -20.62
CA GLN A 112 -29.16 -17.08 -20.39
C GLN A 112 -28.59 -17.64 -19.09
N PHE A 113 -27.42 -18.26 -19.20
CA PHE A 113 -26.62 -18.72 -18.06
C PHE A 113 -25.42 -17.80 -17.89
N ARG A 114 -25.14 -17.36 -16.66
CA ARG A 114 -24.03 -16.46 -16.32
C ARG A 114 -23.28 -16.99 -15.10
N ALA A 115 -21.95 -16.84 -15.09
CA ALA A 115 -21.06 -17.07 -13.95
C ALA A 115 -19.93 -16.04 -13.96
#